data_AF-A0A3M6Z2W8-F1
#
_entry.id   AF-A0A3M6Z2W8-F1
#
_cell.length_a   1.000
_cell.length_b   1.000
_cell.length_c   1.000
_cell.angle_alpha   90.00
_cell.angle_beta   90.00
_cell.angle_gamma   90.00
#
_symmetry.space_group_name_H-M   'P 1'
#
loop_
_entity.id
_entity.type
_entity.pdbx_description
1 polymer ?
#
loop_
_entity_poly.entity_id
_entity_poly.type
_entity_poly.pdbx_seq_one_letter_code
_entity_poly.pdbx_strand_id
1 'polypeptide(L)'
;MDHTIPRLIGLAKGSAWRYSSAADQTATESHPPEHGGGNSSNTSTMIPTPSTSHVNYNRVYEPAEDSYLLLDTLSAPTETAWLAQRFPAESATPLAFEIGCGSGVVLAFVAANAESLLGRPDVATVGIDVNDFACKATADTVSLAIKEAAPTNRSAFVGSIHGDLMTSLTPGAVDILICNPPYVPTEELPNESNLDDFADREDFGSDEAFERDSKYLALAYAGGVDGMEVTNRLLEQLPTALSRRGVAYILLCHQNRPELVKERVRSWPGGWSAETVGSSGKKAGWEKLSILRIWRP
;
A
#
# COMPACT_ATOMS: atom_id res chain seq x y z
N MET A 1 -18.33 21.21 -21.91
CA MET A 1 -17.56 19.97 -21.71
C MET A 1 -16.31 20.38 -20.97
N ASP A 2 -16.22 19.98 -19.71
CA ASP A 2 -15.19 20.45 -18.80
C ASP A 2 -13.90 19.66 -19.04
N HIS A 3 -12.86 20.33 -19.54
CA HIS A 3 -11.60 19.72 -19.98
C HIS A 3 -10.66 19.38 -18.81
N THR A 4 -11.15 19.43 -17.57
CA THR A 4 -10.39 19.34 -16.32
C THR A 4 -10.14 17.88 -15.89
N ILE A 5 -11.11 16.99 -16.13
CA ILE A 5 -11.05 15.58 -15.72
C ILE A 5 -10.03 14.76 -16.55
N PRO A 6 -9.97 14.88 -17.90
CA PRO A 6 -8.92 14.22 -18.69
C PRO A 6 -7.52 14.75 -18.36
N ARG A 7 -7.41 15.98 -17.85
CA ARG A 7 -6.15 16.61 -17.44
C ARG A 7 -5.67 16.10 -16.08
N LEU A 8 -6.56 15.83 -15.13
CA LEU A 8 -6.22 15.22 -13.83
C LEU A 8 -5.83 13.74 -13.97
N ILE A 9 -6.57 12.97 -14.77
CA ILE A 9 -6.19 11.59 -15.13
C ILE A 9 -4.89 11.58 -15.95
N GLY A 10 -4.70 12.55 -16.84
CA GLY A 10 -3.46 12.75 -17.60
C GLY A 10 -2.28 13.27 -16.75
N LEU A 11 -2.52 13.98 -15.65
CA LEU A 11 -1.50 14.42 -14.69
C LEU A 11 -1.08 13.26 -13.78
N ALA A 12 -1.99 12.35 -13.44
CA ALA A 12 -1.67 11.09 -12.74
C ALA A 12 -0.95 10.07 -13.66
N LYS A 13 -1.29 10.03 -14.96
CA LYS A 13 -0.68 9.10 -15.94
C LYS A 13 0.59 9.65 -16.62
N GLY A 14 0.74 10.96 -16.74
CA GLY A 14 1.85 11.61 -17.47
C GLY A 14 3.17 11.67 -16.71
N SER A 15 3.15 11.41 -15.41
CA SER A 15 4.30 11.32 -14.49
C SER A 15 4.99 9.95 -14.50
N ALA A 16 4.42 8.94 -15.17
CA ALA A 16 4.89 7.55 -15.19
C ALA A 16 6.11 7.25 -16.11
N TRP A 17 6.97 8.24 -16.40
CA TRP A 17 8.17 7.99 -17.20
C TRP A 17 9.41 7.67 -16.34
N ARG A 18 9.69 6.37 -16.27
CA ARG A 18 10.95 5.70 -15.85
C ARG A 18 11.38 5.93 -14.40
N TYR A 19 10.81 5.14 -13.50
CA TYR A 19 11.54 4.70 -12.32
C TYR A 19 12.72 3.83 -12.80
N SER A 20 13.94 4.35 -12.68
CA SER A 20 15.15 3.55 -12.64
C SER A 20 15.49 3.41 -11.17
N SER A 21 15.43 2.18 -10.65
CA SER A 21 15.84 1.90 -9.27
C SER A 21 17.24 2.50 -9.03
N ALA A 22 17.47 3.07 -7.85
CA ALA A 22 18.77 3.63 -7.49
C ALA A 22 19.93 2.59 -7.44
N ALA A 23 19.67 1.33 -7.83
CA ALA A 23 20.66 0.28 -8.04
C ALA A 23 21.33 0.34 -9.44
N ASP A 24 20.87 1.20 -10.36
CA ASP A 24 21.18 1.06 -11.79
C ASP A 24 22.30 1.98 -12.33
N GLN A 25 23.05 2.69 -11.47
CA GLN A 25 24.11 3.60 -11.94
C GLN A 25 25.37 3.60 -11.06
N THR A 26 26.18 2.55 -11.19
CA THR A 26 27.65 2.67 -11.11
C THR A 26 28.32 1.54 -11.89
N ALA A 27 28.60 1.74 -13.18
CA ALA A 27 29.69 1.00 -13.85
C ALA A 27 29.97 1.57 -15.25
N THR A 28 30.86 2.55 -15.34
CA THR A 28 31.75 2.70 -16.49
C THR A 28 32.98 3.50 -16.05
N GLU A 29 34.11 2.82 -15.88
CA GLU A 29 35.41 3.30 -16.37
C GLU A 29 36.39 2.12 -16.41
N SER A 30 37.09 2.02 -17.54
CA SER A 30 37.92 0.91 -17.99
C SER A 30 39.39 1.09 -17.59
N HIS A 31 40.07 0.04 -17.10
CA HIS A 31 41.49 -0.28 -17.35
C HIS A 31 41.89 -1.69 -16.77
N PRO A 32 43.04 -2.30 -17.19
CA PRO A 32 43.19 -3.75 -17.45
C PRO A 32 43.80 -4.56 -16.28
N PRO A 33 44.02 -5.90 -16.41
CA PRO A 33 43.82 -6.85 -15.32
C PRO A 33 45.07 -7.13 -14.49
N GLU A 34 44.91 -7.30 -13.17
CA GLU A 34 45.84 -8.05 -12.32
C GLU A 34 45.11 -8.83 -11.20
N HIS A 35 45.82 -9.82 -10.69
CA HIS A 35 45.37 -11.05 -10.03
C HIS A 35 44.65 -10.93 -8.67
N GLY A 36 43.74 -11.88 -8.43
CA GLY A 36 43.59 -12.59 -7.15
C GLY A 36 42.74 -11.95 -6.06
N GLY A 37 41.63 -12.61 -5.71
CA GLY A 37 40.88 -12.33 -4.48
C GLY A 37 39.41 -12.73 -4.61
N GLY A 38 39.02 -13.84 -3.99
CA GLY A 38 37.62 -14.24 -3.89
C GLY A 38 36.82 -13.17 -3.15
N ASN A 39 35.85 -12.58 -3.83
CA ASN A 39 34.93 -11.62 -3.24
C ASN A 39 33.54 -12.27 -3.21
N SER A 40 33.07 -12.62 -2.01
CA SER A 40 31.69 -13.04 -1.78
C SER A 40 30.78 -11.85 -2.08
N SER A 41 30.17 -11.84 -3.25
CA SER A 41 29.15 -10.88 -3.63
C SER A 41 27.92 -11.09 -2.74
N ASN A 42 27.71 -10.18 -1.78
CA ASN A 42 26.45 -10.07 -1.09
C ASN A 42 25.47 -9.37 -2.04
N THR A 43 24.93 -10.12 -3.00
CA THR A 43 23.85 -9.64 -3.86
C THR A 43 22.61 -9.53 -2.98
N SER A 44 22.28 -8.30 -2.57
CA SER A 44 20.95 -7.98 -2.04
C SER A 44 19.93 -8.42 -3.07
N THR A 45 19.31 -9.58 -2.89
CA THR A 45 18.28 -10.10 -3.79
C THR A 45 17.07 -9.19 -3.67
N MET A 46 16.86 -8.33 -4.68
CA MET A 46 15.63 -7.54 -4.78
C MET A 46 14.43 -8.49 -4.80
N ILE A 47 13.48 -8.24 -3.91
CA ILE A 47 12.25 -9.02 -3.83
C ILE A 47 11.36 -8.59 -5.01
N PRO A 48 10.88 -9.52 -5.86
CA PRO A 48 10.08 -9.16 -7.02
C PRO A 48 8.71 -8.59 -6.61
N THR A 49 8.25 -7.60 -7.36
CA THR A 49 6.88 -7.09 -7.28
C THR A 49 5.89 -8.13 -7.83
N PRO A 50 4.78 -8.42 -7.12
CA PRO A 50 3.73 -9.30 -7.64
C PRO A 50 3.12 -8.80 -8.95
N SER A 51 2.69 -9.73 -9.80
CA SER A 51 2.03 -9.40 -11.07
C SER A 51 0.60 -8.94 -10.85
N THR A 52 0.27 -7.75 -11.35
CA THR A 52 -1.09 -7.20 -11.43
C THR A 52 -1.59 -7.14 -12.88
N SER A 53 -0.99 -7.90 -13.81
CA SER A 53 -1.29 -7.81 -15.25
C SER A 53 -2.75 -8.15 -15.64
N HIS A 54 -3.48 -8.81 -14.76
CA HIS A 54 -4.89 -9.16 -14.91
C HIS A 54 -5.84 -8.03 -14.46
N VAL A 55 -5.34 -7.01 -13.77
CA VAL A 55 -6.14 -5.94 -13.17
C VAL A 55 -6.61 -4.97 -14.26
N ASN A 56 -7.90 -4.64 -14.24
CA ASN A 56 -8.47 -3.62 -15.12
C ASN A 56 -8.33 -2.23 -14.49
N TYR A 57 -7.30 -1.50 -14.90
CA TYR A 57 -6.97 -0.16 -14.38
C TYR A 57 -7.93 0.96 -14.79
N ASN A 58 -8.99 0.67 -15.56
CA ASN A 58 -10.06 1.64 -15.75
C ASN A 58 -10.93 1.79 -14.49
N ARG A 59 -10.92 0.79 -13.60
CA ARG A 59 -11.79 0.76 -12.40
C ARG A 59 -11.02 0.51 -11.11
N VAL A 60 -9.73 0.19 -11.18
CA VAL A 60 -8.88 -0.13 -10.02
C VAL A 60 -7.60 0.69 -10.13
N TYR A 61 -7.09 1.17 -9.00
CA TYR A 61 -5.84 1.93 -8.97
C TYR A 61 -4.67 1.10 -9.51
N GLU A 62 -3.97 1.66 -10.48
CA GLU A 62 -2.73 1.10 -11.02
C GLU A 62 -1.58 1.35 -10.03
N PRO A 63 -0.78 0.34 -9.67
CA PRO A 63 0.40 0.56 -8.83
C PRO A 63 1.29 1.68 -9.36
N ALA A 64 1.59 2.66 -8.51
CA ALA A 64 2.43 3.81 -8.84
C ALA A 64 3.54 4.01 -7.80
N GLU A 65 4.22 5.16 -7.85
CA GLU A 65 5.36 5.49 -6.98
C GLU A 65 5.06 5.33 -5.49
N ASP A 66 3.83 5.63 -5.08
CA ASP A 66 3.33 5.49 -3.71
C ASP A 66 3.22 4.02 -3.27
N SER A 67 2.73 3.16 -4.16
CA SER A 67 2.65 1.72 -3.98
C SER A 67 4.07 1.15 -3.85
N TYR A 68 4.96 1.48 -4.79
CA TYR A 68 6.35 1.02 -4.76
C TYR A 68 7.11 1.52 -3.53
N LEU A 69 6.83 2.72 -3.04
CA LEU A 69 7.41 3.21 -1.79
C LEU A 69 7.00 2.34 -0.59
N LEU A 70 5.77 1.83 -0.53
CA LEU A 70 5.35 0.88 0.51
C LEU A 70 6.14 -0.43 0.41
N LEU A 71 6.31 -0.97 -0.80
CA LEU A 71 7.09 -2.21 -1.02
C LEU A 71 8.55 -2.02 -0.59
N ASP A 72 9.18 -0.93 -1.04
CA ASP A 72 10.56 -0.56 -0.70
C ASP A 72 10.73 -0.35 0.81
N THR A 73 9.74 0.28 1.46
CA THR A 73 9.76 0.51 2.91
C THR A 73 9.63 -0.81 3.68
N LEU A 74 8.67 -1.66 3.32
CA LEU A 74 8.44 -2.93 4.02
C LEU A 74 9.61 -3.91 3.84
N SER A 75 10.31 -3.84 2.71
CA SER A 75 11.49 -4.66 2.43
C SER A 75 12.82 -4.05 2.87
N ALA A 76 12.82 -2.82 3.38
CA ALA A 76 14.03 -2.17 3.88
C ALA A 76 14.63 -2.99 5.05
N PRO A 77 15.96 -3.18 5.11
CA PRO A 77 16.59 -3.98 6.17
C PRO A 77 16.23 -3.55 7.60
N THR A 78 16.00 -2.26 7.82
CA THR A 78 15.58 -1.74 9.13
C THR A 78 14.17 -2.19 9.50
N GLU A 79 13.27 -2.25 8.52
CA GLU A 79 11.87 -2.61 8.75
C GLU A 79 11.67 -4.12 8.82
N THR A 80 12.36 -4.90 7.97
CA THR A 80 12.32 -6.36 8.07
C THR A 80 12.89 -6.85 9.40
N ALA A 81 13.98 -6.25 9.89
CA ALA A 81 14.52 -6.54 11.22
C ALA A 81 13.54 -6.18 12.35
N TRP A 82 12.86 -5.02 12.24
CA TRP A 82 11.87 -4.60 13.22
C TRP A 82 10.65 -5.53 13.24
N LEU A 83 10.13 -5.87 12.07
CA LEU A 83 9.01 -6.79 11.91
C LEU A 83 9.35 -8.19 12.41
N ALA A 84 10.53 -8.73 12.09
CA ALA A 84 10.97 -10.03 12.59
C ALA A 84 11.09 -10.06 14.13
N GLN A 85 11.60 -8.98 14.73
CA GLN A 85 11.65 -8.84 16.19
C GLN A 85 10.24 -8.75 16.81
N ARG A 86 9.31 -8.04 16.16
CA ARG A 86 7.93 -7.87 16.62
C ARG A 86 7.09 -9.14 16.43
N PHE A 87 7.42 -9.93 15.41
CA PHE A 87 6.69 -11.12 14.98
C PHE A 87 7.53 -12.41 14.97
N PRO A 88 8.14 -12.80 16.11
CA PRO A 88 9.03 -13.97 16.15
C PRO A 88 8.29 -15.25 15.75
N ALA A 89 9.01 -16.22 15.18
CA ALA A 89 8.43 -17.45 14.62
C ALA A 89 7.61 -18.27 15.63
N GLU A 90 7.92 -18.17 16.93
CA GLU A 90 7.23 -18.87 18.01
C GLU A 90 5.90 -18.22 18.40
N SER A 91 5.64 -16.99 17.94
CA SER A 91 4.39 -16.28 18.19
C SER A 91 3.30 -16.70 17.20
N ALA A 92 2.04 -16.47 17.58
CA ALA A 92 0.89 -16.66 16.69
C ALA A 92 1.10 -15.94 15.34
N THR A 93 0.61 -16.56 14.26
CA THR A 93 0.63 -16.02 12.90
C THR A 93 0.03 -14.61 12.91
N PRO A 94 0.76 -13.59 12.42
CA PRO A 94 0.24 -12.25 12.36
C PRO A 94 -0.88 -12.13 11.32
N LEU A 95 -1.91 -11.35 11.64
CA LEU A 95 -2.90 -10.89 10.67
C LEU A 95 -2.45 -9.56 10.05
N ALA A 96 -2.11 -9.59 8.75
CA ALA A 96 -1.92 -8.40 7.93
C ALA A 96 -3.25 -7.98 7.29
N PHE A 97 -3.57 -6.70 7.42
CA PHE A 97 -4.81 -6.10 6.94
C PHE A 97 -4.50 -4.85 6.12
N GLU A 98 -4.85 -4.87 4.83
CA GLU A 98 -4.68 -3.71 3.95
C GLU A 98 -6.01 -2.97 3.77
N ILE A 99 -6.03 -1.68 4.11
CA ILE A 99 -7.14 -0.76 3.86
C ILE A 99 -6.93 -0.09 2.50
N GLY A 100 -7.96 -0.08 1.66
CA GLY A 100 -7.88 0.43 0.30
C GLY A 100 -6.96 -0.43 -0.55
N CYS A 101 -7.21 -1.75 -0.53
CA CYS A 101 -6.28 -2.73 -1.10
C CYS A 101 -6.09 -2.60 -2.62
N GLY A 102 -7.00 -1.95 -3.35
CA GLY A 102 -6.79 -1.58 -4.74
C GLY A 102 -6.48 -2.79 -5.63
N SER A 103 -5.34 -2.75 -6.32
CA SER A 103 -4.87 -3.88 -7.13
C SER A 103 -4.43 -5.09 -6.31
N GLY A 104 -4.23 -4.93 -4.99
CA GLY A 104 -3.74 -5.95 -4.07
C GLY A 104 -2.22 -6.14 -4.10
N VAL A 105 -1.47 -5.31 -4.83
CA VAL A 105 -0.02 -5.49 -5.01
C VAL A 105 0.76 -5.47 -3.69
N VAL A 106 0.38 -4.63 -2.73
CA VAL A 106 1.09 -4.49 -1.46
C VAL A 106 0.76 -5.69 -0.55
N LEU A 107 -0.51 -6.04 -0.38
CA LEU A 107 -0.89 -7.24 0.38
C LEU A 107 -0.34 -8.53 -0.23
N ALA A 108 -0.29 -8.63 -1.56
CA ALA A 108 0.32 -9.75 -2.27
C ALA A 108 1.83 -9.82 -2.04
N PHE A 109 2.52 -8.67 -1.99
CA PHE A 109 3.94 -8.60 -1.69
C PHE A 109 4.22 -9.10 -0.27
N VAL A 110 3.39 -8.70 0.70
CA VAL A 110 3.47 -9.19 2.08
C VAL A 110 3.22 -10.70 2.15
N ALA A 111 2.17 -11.19 1.49
CA ALA A 111 1.81 -12.61 1.49
C ALA A 111 2.88 -13.49 0.84
N ALA A 112 3.42 -13.10 -0.31
CA ALA A 112 4.39 -13.89 -1.06
C ALA A 112 5.78 -13.92 -0.42
N ASN A 113 6.11 -12.93 0.41
CA ASN A 113 7.47 -12.71 0.91
C ASN A 113 7.59 -12.71 2.44
N ALA A 114 6.66 -13.34 3.15
CA ALA A 114 6.65 -13.41 4.62
C ALA A 114 8.01 -13.79 5.23
N GLU A 115 8.73 -14.74 4.63
CA GLU A 115 10.04 -15.19 5.11
C GLU A 115 11.08 -14.05 5.07
N SER A 116 11.10 -13.28 3.99
CA SER A 116 12.05 -12.16 3.83
C SER A 116 11.63 -10.93 4.65
N LEU A 117 10.32 -10.70 4.81
CA LEU A 117 9.80 -9.49 5.46
C LEU A 117 9.65 -9.64 6.97
N LEU A 118 9.27 -10.84 7.44
CA LEU A 118 8.91 -11.11 8.82
C LEU A 118 9.83 -12.14 9.49
N GLY A 119 10.76 -12.75 8.75
CA GLY A 119 11.63 -13.81 9.28
C GLY A 119 10.89 -15.10 9.65
N ARG A 120 9.68 -15.30 9.11
CA ARG A 120 8.80 -16.45 9.36
C ARG A 120 8.06 -16.86 8.09
N PRO A 121 7.68 -18.14 7.93
CA PRO A 121 7.11 -18.62 6.67
C PRO A 121 5.65 -18.17 6.43
N ASP A 122 4.98 -17.58 7.41
CA ASP A 122 3.53 -17.42 7.43
C ASP A 122 3.07 -16.00 7.84
N VAL A 123 2.05 -15.52 7.13
CA VAL A 123 1.20 -14.39 7.49
C VAL A 123 -0.23 -14.67 7.00
N ALA A 124 -1.24 -14.30 7.77
CA ALA A 124 -2.63 -14.30 7.29
C ALA A 124 -2.94 -12.92 6.70
N THR A 125 -3.57 -12.85 5.54
CA THR A 125 -3.85 -11.59 4.85
C THR A 125 -5.34 -11.38 4.60
N VAL A 126 -5.81 -10.16 4.85
CA VAL A 126 -7.16 -9.69 4.53
C VAL A 126 -7.04 -8.31 3.87
N GLY A 127 -7.74 -8.12 2.76
CA GLY A 127 -7.92 -6.80 2.14
C GLY A 127 -9.29 -6.23 2.46
N ILE A 128 -9.40 -4.91 2.53
CA ILE A 128 -10.68 -4.21 2.49
C ILE A 128 -10.63 -3.07 1.48
N ASP A 129 -11.69 -2.89 0.72
CA ASP A 129 -11.85 -1.77 -0.19
C ASP A 129 -13.32 -1.38 -0.29
N VAL A 130 -13.59 -0.10 -0.58
CA VAL A 130 -14.93 0.41 -0.89
C VAL A 130 -15.31 0.14 -2.36
N ASN A 131 -14.37 -0.36 -3.16
CA ASN A 131 -14.57 -0.73 -4.55
C ASN A 131 -14.54 -2.26 -4.71
N ASP A 132 -15.69 -2.86 -5.03
CA ASP A 132 -15.79 -4.31 -5.23
C ASP A 132 -14.90 -4.85 -6.38
N PHE A 133 -14.57 -4.02 -7.39
CA PHE A 133 -13.57 -4.39 -8.40
C PHE A 133 -12.16 -4.52 -7.82
N ALA A 134 -11.82 -3.67 -6.84
CA ALA A 134 -10.55 -3.76 -6.12
C ALA A 134 -10.50 -4.97 -5.19
N CYS A 135 -11.61 -5.30 -4.50
CA CYS A 135 -11.71 -6.52 -3.70
C CYS A 135 -11.45 -7.78 -4.54
N LYS A 136 -12.04 -7.86 -5.74
CA LYS A 136 -11.84 -8.95 -6.71
C LYS A 136 -10.41 -9.00 -7.24
N ALA A 137 -9.87 -7.85 -7.68
CA ALA A 137 -8.48 -7.75 -8.16
C ALA A 137 -7.47 -8.17 -7.08
N THR A 138 -7.71 -7.78 -5.83
CA THR A 138 -6.87 -8.17 -4.70
C THR A 138 -6.92 -9.68 -4.47
N ALA A 139 -8.10 -10.30 -4.55
CA ALA A 139 -8.23 -11.74 -4.37
C ALA A 139 -7.43 -12.53 -5.41
N ASP A 140 -7.51 -12.13 -6.68
CA ASP A 140 -6.75 -12.75 -7.76
C ASP A 140 -5.24 -12.51 -7.61
N THR A 141 -4.83 -11.27 -7.30
CA THR A 141 -3.42 -10.89 -7.15
C THR A 141 -2.74 -11.61 -5.99
N VAL A 142 -3.36 -11.63 -4.79
CA VAL A 142 -2.77 -12.30 -3.63
C VAL A 142 -2.73 -13.81 -3.83
N SER A 143 -3.77 -14.40 -4.40
CA SER A 143 -3.81 -15.84 -4.67
C SER A 143 -2.74 -16.27 -5.67
N LEU A 144 -2.53 -15.48 -6.73
CA LEU A 144 -1.46 -15.72 -7.70
C LEU A 144 -0.08 -15.60 -7.05
N ALA A 145 0.15 -14.54 -6.27
CA ALA A 145 1.44 -14.29 -5.64
C ALA A 145 1.81 -15.39 -4.62
N ILE A 146 0.86 -15.89 -3.83
CA ILE A 146 1.09 -17.03 -2.93
C ILE A 146 1.42 -18.30 -3.73
N LYS A 147 0.74 -18.54 -4.85
CA LYS A 147 1.00 -19.70 -5.72
C LYS A 147 2.39 -19.67 -6.35
N GLU A 148 2.89 -18.48 -6.67
CA GLU A 148 4.22 -18.26 -7.28
C GLU A 148 5.34 -18.12 -6.24
N ALA A 149 5.00 -18.00 -4.96
CA ALA A 149 5.95 -17.85 -3.86
C ALA A 149 6.83 -19.10 -3.65
N ALA A 150 7.88 -18.95 -2.84
CA ALA A 150 8.76 -20.04 -2.47
C ALA A 150 7.98 -21.22 -1.83
N PRO A 151 8.40 -22.48 -2.02
CA PRO A 151 7.72 -23.63 -1.41
C PRO A 151 7.68 -23.63 0.13
N THR A 152 8.52 -22.81 0.77
CA THR A 152 8.54 -22.60 2.23
C THR A 152 7.42 -21.65 2.69
N ASN A 153 6.78 -20.92 1.79
CA ASN A 153 5.72 -19.98 2.10
C ASN A 153 4.46 -20.73 2.58
N ARG A 154 3.95 -20.32 3.74
CA ARG A 154 2.77 -20.86 4.43
C ARG A 154 1.74 -19.78 4.70
N SER A 155 1.81 -18.66 3.99
CA SER A 155 0.88 -17.55 4.10
C SER A 155 -0.49 -17.93 3.57
N ALA A 156 -1.52 -17.34 4.16
CA ALA A 156 -2.90 -17.63 3.82
C ALA A 156 -3.63 -16.34 3.49
N PHE A 157 -4.23 -16.29 2.31
CA PHE A 157 -5.20 -15.25 1.98
C PHE A 157 -6.56 -15.65 2.52
N VAL A 158 -7.06 -14.87 3.48
CA VAL A 158 -8.36 -15.12 4.13
C VAL A 158 -9.51 -14.58 3.28
N GLY A 159 -9.29 -13.47 2.59
CA GLY A 159 -10.26 -12.88 1.66
C GLY A 159 -10.17 -11.36 1.56
N SER A 160 -11.03 -10.81 0.72
CA SER A 160 -11.29 -9.37 0.62
C SER A 160 -12.67 -9.05 1.19
N ILE A 161 -12.79 -7.90 1.86
CA ILE A 161 -14.04 -7.36 2.37
C ILE A 161 -14.41 -6.14 1.52
N HIS A 162 -15.64 -6.10 1.01
CA HIS A 162 -16.19 -4.85 0.48
C HIS A 162 -16.72 -4.04 1.67
N GLY A 163 -16.10 -2.91 1.98
CA GLY A 163 -16.49 -2.09 3.13
C GLY A 163 -15.59 -0.91 3.41
N ASP A 164 -15.99 -0.12 4.41
CA ASP A 164 -15.38 1.16 4.75
C ASP A 164 -14.40 1.00 5.93
N LEU A 165 -13.11 1.30 5.70
CA LEU A 165 -12.03 1.33 6.69
C LEU A 165 -11.97 0.07 7.57
N MET A 166 -12.27 0.16 8.86
CA MET A 166 -12.17 -0.96 9.82
C MET A 166 -13.54 -1.31 10.42
N THR A 167 -14.63 -0.91 9.77
CA THR A 167 -16.01 -1.11 10.25
C THR A 167 -16.37 -2.58 10.46
N SER A 168 -15.80 -3.48 9.65
CA SER A 168 -16.03 -4.93 9.72
C SER A 168 -15.05 -5.68 10.64
N LEU A 169 -14.13 -4.98 11.31
CA LEU A 169 -13.09 -5.62 12.11
C LEU A 169 -13.51 -5.86 13.55
N THR A 170 -13.11 -7.02 14.07
CA THR A 170 -13.14 -7.27 15.51
C THR A 170 -12.06 -6.40 16.19
N PRO A 171 -12.38 -5.71 17.31
CA PRO A 171 -11.40 -4.92 18.04
C PRO A 171 -10.16 -5.73 18.43
N GLY A 172 -8.97 -5.15 18.24
CA GLY A 172 -7.69 -5.74 18.61
C GLY A 172 -7.24 -6.94 17.75
N ALA A 173 -7.84 -7.14 16.57
CA ALA A 173 -7.55 -8.29 15.71
C ALA A 173 -6.34 -8.10 14.77
N VAL A 174 -5.97 -6.86 14.44
CA VAL A 174 -4.98 -6.60 13.38
C VAL A 174 -3.57 -6.46 13.95
N ASP A 175 -2.63 -7.23 13.40
CA ASP A 175 -1.23 -7.19 13.79
C ASP A 175 -0.38 -6.30 12.89
N ILE A 176 -0.65 -6.31 11.58
CA ILE A 176 0.05 -5.47 10.60
C ILE A 176 -1.01 -4.75 9.75
N LEU A 177 -1.27 -3.49 10.04
CA LEU A 177 -2.17 -2.67 9.23
C LEU A 177 -1.37 -1.91 8.17
N ILE A 178 -1.85 -1.92 6.93
CA ILE A 178 -1.23 -1.19 5.82
C ILE A 178 -2.31 -0.31 5.18
N CYS A 179 -1.98 0.94 4.88
CA CYS A 179 -2.89 1.82 4.18
C CYS A 179 -2.12 2.79 3.28
N ASN A 180 -2.45 2.77 1.99
CA ASN A 180 -2.21 3.88 1.07
C ASN A 180 -3.53 4.66 0.93
N PRO A 181 -3.85 5.60 1.84
CA PRO A 181 -5.15 6.28 1.81
C PRO A 181 -5.27 7.18 0.58
N PRO A 182 -6.48 7.54 0.13
CA PRO A 182 -6.63 8.62 -0.83
C PRO A 182 -6.15 9.94 -0.18
N TYR A 183 -5.03 10.48 -0.66
CA TYR A 183 -4.33 11.62 -0.05
C TYR A 183 -4.41 12.90 -0.90
N VAL A 184 -5.06 12.87 -2.07
CA VAL A 184 -5.16 14.05 -2.95
C VAL A 184 -6.27 14.97 -2.43
N PRO A 185 -5.99 16.26 -2.17
CA PRO A 185 -7.02 17.20 -1.75
C PRO A 185 -8.11 17.37 -2.80
N THR A 186 -9.36 17.23 -2.39
CA THR A 186 -10.56 17.47 -3.21
C THR A 186 -11.57 18.31 -2.43
N GLU A 187 -12.53 18.94 -3.12
CA GLU A 187 -13.56 19.74 -2.45
C GLU A 187 -14.45 18.87 -1.54
N GLU A 188 -14.80 17.69 -2.02
CA GLU A 188 -15.59 16.69 -1.30
C GLU A 188 -15.07 15.27 -1.60
N LEU A 189 -15.45 14.31 -0.77
CA LEU A 189 -15.24 12.89 -1.05
C LEU A 189 -16.23 12.41 -2.14
N PRO A 190 -15.85 11.45 -2.99
CA PRO A 190 -16.77 10.86 -3.93
C PRO A 190 -17.95 10.21 -3.21
N ASN A 191 -19.17 10.47 -3.69
CA ASN A 191 -20.36 9.86 -3.12
C ASN A 191 -20.53 8.42 -3.63
N GLU A 192 -20.27 7.44 -2.76
CA GLU A 192 -20.38 6.00 -3.03
C GLU A 192 -21.79 5.56 -3.41
N SER A 193 -22.84 6.21 -2.87
CA SER A 193 -24.24 5.83 -3.16
C SER A 193 -24.65 6.00 -4.62
N ASN A 194 -23.92 6.82 -5.39
CA ASN A 194 -24.15 7.01 -6.81
C ASN A 194 -23.48 5.92 -7.68
N LEU A 195 -22.75 4.97 -7.09
CA LEU A 195 -22.16 3.83 -7.80
C LEU A 195 -23.18 2.70 -7.99
N ASP A 196 -24.13 2.58 -7.06
CA ASP A 196 -25.25 1.63 -7.14
C ASP A 196 -26.15 1.92 -8.36
N ASP A 197 -26.28 3.19 -8.76
CA ASP A 197 -26.99 3.61 -9.98
C ASP A 197 -26.43 2.95 -11.26
N PHE A 198 -25.18 2.48 -11.22
CA PHE A 198 -24.50 1.79 -12.32
C PHE A 198 -24.28 0.29 -12.06
N ALA A 199 -24.71 -0.26 -10.93
CA ALA A 199 -24.44 -1.65 -10.57
C ALA A 199 -25.33 -2.65 -11.32
N ASP A 200 -26.57 -2.27 -11.66
CA ASP A 200 -27.60 -3.18 -12.19
C ASP A 200 -27.85 -3.09 -13.71
N ARG A 201 -27.09 -2.25 -14.43
CA ARG A 201 -27.23 -2.09 -15.89
C ARG A 201 -26.07 -2.75 -16.63
N GLU A 202 -26.37 -3.53 -17.67
CA GLU A 202 -25.36 -4.14 -18.54
C GLU A 202 -25.19 -3.39 -19.88
N ASP A 203 -26.06 -2.40 -20.18
CA ASP A 203 -26.16 -1.71 -21.47
C ASP A 203 -25.66 -0.26 -21.45
N PHE A 204 -24.45 -0.02 -20.97
CA PHE A 204 -23.90 1.35 -20.98
C PHE A 204 -23.54 1.84 -22.39
N GLY A 205 -23.95 3.06 -22.71
CA GLY A 205 -23.28 3.83 -23.75
C GLY A 205 -21.81 4.08 -23.38
N SER A 206 -20.95 4.32 -24.38
CA SER A 206 -19.50 4.54 -24.15
C SER A 206 -19.20 5.64 -23.13
N ASP A 207 -20.02 6.68 -23.13
CA ASP A 207 -19.83 7.86 -22.29
C ASP A 207 -20.27 7.59 -20.84
N GLU A 208 -21.36 6.84 -20.63
CA GLU A 208 -21.83 6.42 -19.30
C GLU A 208 -20.84 5.43 -18.65
N ALA A 209 -20.28 4.52 -19.44
CA ALA A 209 -19.26 3.58 -18.96
C ALA A 209 -17.99 4.33 -18.50
N PHE A 210 -17.56 5.35 -19.25
CA PHE A 210 -16.41 6.16 -18.89
C PHE A 210 -16.65 6.99 -17.62
N GLU A 211 -17.85 7.56 -17.46
CA GLU A 211 -18.21 8.30 -16.25
C GLU A 211 -18.21 7.40 -15.01
N ARG A 212 -18.82 6.21 -15.11
CA ARG A 212 -18.82 5.20 -14.05
C ARG A 212 -17.39 4.81 -13.66
N ASP A 213 -16.57 4.45 -14.63
CA ASP A 213 -15.18 4.01 -14.40
C ASP A 213 -14.34 5.12 -13.75
N SER A 214 -14.57 6.38 -14.16
CA SER A 214 -13.93 7.55 -13.54
C SER A 214 -14.34 7.74 -12.07
N LYS A 215 -15.59 7.45 -11.71
CA LYS A 215 -16.07 7.52 -10.31
C LYS A 215 -15.39 6.46 -9.43
N TYR A 216 -15.22 5.23 -9.93
CA TYR A 216 -14.48 4.18 -9.21
C TYR A 216 -13.01 4.57 -8.98
N LEU A 217 -12.35 5.18 -9.97
CA LEU A 217 -10.98 5.66 -9.79
C LEU A 217 -10.88 6.84 -8.81
N ALA A 218 -11.90 7.69 -8.74
CA ALA A 218 -11.92 8.81 -7.78
C ALA A 218 -11.83 8.33 -6.32
N LEU A 219 -12.43 7.18 -5.99
CA LEU A 219 -12.34 6.58 -4.65
C LEU A 219 -10.89 6.31 -4.21
N ALA A 220 -9.99 6.02 -5.16
CA ALA A 220 -8.61 5.65 -4.86
C ALA A 220 -7.71 6.84 -4.52
N TYR A 221 -8.06 8.07 -4.95
CA TYR A 221 -7.19 9.23 -4.76
C TYR A 221 -7.84 10.40 -4.01
N ALA A 222 -9.16 10.58 -4.09
CA ALA A 222 -9.84 11.75 -3.53
C ALA A 222 -9.92 11.69 -1.99
N GLY A 223 -9.09 12.48 -1.32
CA GLY A 223 -8.93 12.49 0.14
C GLY A 223 -9.76 13.55 0.87
N GLY A 224 -10.56 14.34 0.16
CA GLY A 224 -11.36 15.42 0.72
C GLY A 224 -10.52 16.61 1.17
N VAL A 225 -11.00 17.36 2.15
CA VAL A 225 -10.33 18.55 2.68
C VAL A 225 -8.91 18.21 3.16
N ASP A 226 -7.93 18.93 2.63
CA ASP A 226 -6.48 18.73 2.83
C ASP A 226 -5.96 17.31 2.48
N GLY A 227 -6.77 16.50 1.80
CA GLY A 227 -6.45 15.09 1.52
C GLY A 227 -6.44 14.22 2.79
N MET A 228 -7.16 14.62 3.84
CA MET A 228 -7.04 14.05 5.17
C MET A 228 -8.34 13.48 5.75
N GLU A 229 -9.48 13.57 5.07
CA GLU A 229 -10.75 13.12 5.64
C GLU A 229 -10.75 11.61 5.94
N VAL A 230 -10.32 10.81 4.96
CA VAL A 230 -10.21 9.35 5.12
C VAL A 230 -9.11 9.00 6.13
N THR A 231 -7.95 9.65 6.04
CA THR A 231 -6.83 9.46 6.97
C THR A 231 -7.21 9.77 8.42
N ASN A 232 -7.98 10.83 8.67
CA ASN A 232 -8.42 11.20 10.01
C ASN A 232 -9.35 10.14 10.62
N ARG A 233 -10.31 9.63 9.83
CA ARG A 233 -11.20 8.55 10.24
C ARG A 233 -10.43 7.26 10.53
N LEU A 234 -9.44 6.93 9.69
CA LEU A 234 -8.54 5.80 9.91
C LEU A 234 -7.77 5.94 11.23
N LEU A 235 -7.18 7.11 11.48
CA LEU A 235 -6.42 7.39 12.70
C LEU A 235 -7.29 7.27 13.97
N GLU A 236 -8.56 7.64 13.89
CA GLU A 236 -9.51 7.52 15.01
C GLU A 236 -9.87 6.07 15.36
N GLN A 237 -9.92 5.19 14.35
CA GLN A 237 -10.23 3.77 14.53
C GLN A 237 -9.00 2.94 14.93
N LEU A 238 -7.79 3.43 14.64
CA LEU A 238 -6.54 2.69 14.81
C LEU A 238 -6.30 2.16 16.24
N PRO A 239 -6.60 2.91 17.32
CA PRO A 239 -6.43 2.41 18.68
C PRO A 239 -7.31 1.21 19.03
N THR A 240 -8.46 1.06 18.37
CA THR A 240 -9.39 -0.04 18.63
C THR A 240 -9.09 -1.24 17.73
N ALA A 241 -8.61 -1.01 16.51
CA ALA A 241 -8.37 -2.08 15.54
C ALA A 241 -7.08 -2.88 15.80
N LEU A 242 -5.98 -2.20 16.16
CA LEU A 242 -4.68 -2.85 16.35
C LEU A 242 -4.65 -3.73 17.60
N SER A 243 -4.08 -4.92 17.45
CA SER A 243 -3.75 -5.82 18.55
C SER A 243 -2.68 -5.20 19.47
N ARG A 244 -2.40 -5.82 20.62
CA ARG A 244 -1.36 -5.33 21.54
C ARG A 244 0.04 -5.30 20.92
N ARG A 245 0.31 -6.19 19.98
CA ARG A 245 1.55 -6.29 19.21
C ARG A 245 1.45 -5.58 17.86
N GLY A 246 0.31 -4.94 17.58
CA GLY A 246 -0.01 -4.36 16.29
C GLY A 246 0.92 -3.21 15.90
N VAL A 247 1.08 -3.05 14.59
CA VAL A 247 1.77 -1.95 13.92
C VAL A 247 0.95 -1.51 12.72
N ALA A 248 0.97 -0.22 12.40
CA ALA A 248 0.39 0.33 11.19
C ALA A 248 1.43 1.03 10.33
N TYR A 249 1.34 0.84 9.02
CA TYR A 249 2.10 1.56 7.99
C TYR A 249 1.12 2.40 7.17
N ILE A 250 1.23 3.73 7.29
CA ILE A 250 0.33 4.68 6.62
C ILE A 250 1.15 5.58 5.71
N LEU A 251 0.80 5.62 4.43
CA LEU A 251 1.37 6.58 3.49
C LEU A 251 0.76 7.96 3.68
N LEU A 252 1.59 8.99 3.67
CA LEU A 252 1.21 10.40 3.68
C LEU A 252 2.04 11.19 2.68
N CYS A 253 1.40 12.14 1.99
CA CYS A 253 2.10 13.16 1.21
C CYS A 253 2.50 14.35 2.09
N HIS A 254 3.26 15.30 1.53
CA HIS A 254 3.73 16.47 2.28
C HIS A 254 2.57 17.33 2.81
N GLN A 255 1.52 17.49 1.99
CA GLN A 255 0.34 18.29 2.31
C GLN A 255 -0.44 17.74 3.50
N ASN A 256 -0.38 16.43 3.74
CA ASN A 256 -0.99 15.80 4.92
C ASN A 256 -0.28 16.16 6.25
N ARG A 257 0.79 16.95 6.21
CA ARG A 257 1.60 17.40 7.37
C ARG A 257 2.01 16.23 8.29
N PRO A 258 2.86 15.31 7.83
CA PRO A 258 3.20 14.08 8.56
C PRO A 258 3.73 14.30 9.98
N GLU A 259 4.44 15.39 10.24
CA GLU A 259 4.93 15.73 11.59
C GLU A 259 3.77 16.01 12.57
N LEU A 260 2.74 16.74 12.15
CA LEU A 260 1.55 16.99 12.98
C LEU A 260 0.77 15.70 13.23
N VAL A 261 0.72 14.80 12.24
CA VAL A 261 0.11 13.48 12.42
C VAL A 261 0.88 12.69 13.48
N LYS A 262 2.22 12.67 13.43
CA LYS A 262 3.04 12.00 14.46
C LYS A 262 2.84 12.61 15.84
N GLU A 263 2.79 13.95 15.96
CA GLU A 263 2.51 14.63 17.23
C GLU A 263 1.14 14.25 17.78
N ARG A 264 0.10 14.25 16.94
CA ARG A 264 -1.25 13.81 17.32
C ARG A 264 -1.24 12.36 17.81
N VAL A 265 -0.61 11.45 17.08
CA VAL A 265 -0.54 10.03 17.46
C VAL A 265 0.20 9.84 18.79
N ARG A 266 1.35 10.51 18.98
CA ARG A 266 2.13 10.43 20.24
C ARG A 266 1.38 11.02 21.43
N SER A 267 0.40 11.90 21.21
CA SER A 267 -0.47 12.42 22.27
C SER A 267 -1.58 11.46 22.71
N TRP A 268 -1.80 10.36 21.98
CA TRP A 268 -2.82 9.37 22.33
C TRP A 268 -2.52 8.68 23.67
N PRO A 269 -3.55 8.32 24.45
CA PRO A 269 -3.38 7.54 25.67
C PRO A 269 -2.80 6.15 25.33
N GLY A 270 -1.98 5.62 26.24
CA GLY A 270 -1.39 4.28 26.07
C GLY A 270 0.02 4.27 25.47
N GLY A 271 0.68 5.42 25.35
CA GLY A 271 2.11 5.52 25.05
C GLY A 271 2.47 5.20 23.60
N TRP A 272 1.69 5.71 22.64
CA TRP A 272 1.89 5.43 21.22
C TRP A 272 3.16 6.05 20.66
N SER A 273 3.77 5.33 19.71
CA SER A 273 4.92 5.77 18.93
C SER A 273 4.51 5.94 17.47
N ALA A 274 5.12 6.91 16.81
CA ALA A 274 4.91 7.20 15.39
C ALA A 274 6.21 7.70 14.77
N GLU A 275 6.75 6.99 13.78
CA GLU A 275 8.02 7.34 13.13
C GLU A 275 7.88 7.28 11.61
N THR A 276 8.62 8.14 10.92
CA THR A 276 8.75 8.03 9.46
C THR A 276 9.80 6.98 9.14
N VAL A 277 9.40 5.92 8.45
CA VAL A 277 10.25 4.75 8.14
C VAL A 277 10.56 4.61 6.65
N GLY A 278 9.83 5.32 5.78
CA GLY A 278 10.09 5.39 4.35
C GLY A 278 9.83 6.79 3.81
N SER A 279 10.55 7.20 2.75
CA SER A 279 10.29 8.46 2.05
C SER A 279 10.81 8.44 0.62
N SER A 280 10.09 9.09 -0.31
CA SER A 280 10.52 9.29 -1.71
C SER A 280 11.70 10.27 -1.88
N GLY A 281 12.20 10.87 -0.79
CA GLY A 281 13.37 11.75 -0.81
C GLY A 281 13.08 13.16 -1.38
N LYS A 282 14.15 13.86 -1.81
CA LYS A 282 14.09 15.25 -2.32
C LYS A 282 14.01 15.37 -3.85
N LYS A 283 14.13 14.25 -4.59
CA LYS A 283 14.29 14.23 -6.05
C LYS A 283 13.03 13.82 -6.83
N ALA A 284 11.94 13.46 -6.16
CA ALA A 284 10.65 13.27 -6.81
C ALA A 284 9.91 14.61 -6.87
N GLY A 285 9.73 15.15 -8.07
CA GLY A 285 8.88 16.31 -8.29
C GLY A 285 7.44 15.99 -7.90
N TRP A 286 6.82 16.89 -7.13
CA TRP A 286 5.39 16.88 -6.77
C TRP A 286 4.86 15.58 -6.17
N GLU A 287 5.52 15.09 -5.11
CA GLU A 287 5.00 15.04 -3.74
C GLU A 287 6.02 14.31 -2.86
N LYS A 288 6.45 14.93 -1.76
CA LYS A 288 7.31 14.24 -0.81
C LYS A 288 6.44 13.25 -0.04
N LEU A 289 6.50 11.99 -0.45
CA LEU A 289 5.80 10.88 0.18
C LEU A 289 6.59 10.41 1.39
N SER A 290 5.86 9.92 2.38
CA SER A 290 6.40 9.37 3.62
C SER A 290 5.54 8.21 4.10
N ILE A 291 6.17 7.15 4.60
CA ILE A 291 5.49 6.04 5.27
C ILE A 291 5.69 6.21 6.77
N LEU A 292 4.59 6.29 7.51
CA LEU A 292 4.57 6.36 8.97
C LEU A 292 4.36 4.96 9.54
N ARG A 293 5.25 4.53 10.43
CA ARG A 293 5.05 3.37 11.29
C ARG A 293 4.45 3.84 12.62
N ILE A 294 3.29 3.33 13.00
CA ILE A 294 2.58 3.64 14.25
C ILE A 294 2.40 2.37 15.08
N TRP A 295 2.76 2.39 16.36
CA TRP A 295 2.66 1.21 17.23
C TRP A 295 2.60 1.58 18.72
N ARG A 296 2.28 0.60 19.57
CA ARG A 296 2.49 0.67 21.03
C ARG A 296 3.80 -0.05 21.41
N PRO A 297 4.67 0.56 22.24
CA PRO A 297 5.89 -0.06 22.73
C PRO A 297 5.66 -1.46 23.32
#